data_AF-A0A961Y2L6-F1
#
_entry.id   AF-A0A961Y2L6-F1
#
_cell.length_a   1.000
_cell.length_b   1.000
_cell.length_c   1.000
_cell.angle_alpha   90.00
_cell.angle_beta   90.00
_cell.angle_gamma   90.00
#
_symmetry.space_group_name_H-M   'P 1'
#
loop_
_entity.id
_entity.type
_entity.pdbx_description
1 polymer ?
#
loop_
_entity_poly.entity_id
_entity_poly.type
_entity_poly.pdbx_seq_one_letter_code
_entity_poly.pdbx_strand_id
1 'polypeptide(L)'
;AKKENVSVLWDTVVDEIIGEHAKHPMPPSVHGLKLRNLKTGAITDFKTDGVFVAIGHAPAVELFAGKLRQKPNGYLWTEPGSTRTDVPGVFAAGDVADDVYRQAVTAAGLGCMAALEAEKYLAEMEMHREAAE
;
A
#
# COMPACT_ATOMS: atom_id res chain seq x y z
N ALA A 1 -12.18 -4.66 22.79
CA ALA A 1 -12.65 -3.74 23.84
C ALA A 1 -13.09 -2.44 23.20
N LYS A 2 -14.27 -1.90 23.55
CA LYS A 2 -14.76 -0.61 23.02
C LYS A 2 -13.99 0.52 23.73
N LYS A 3 -13.39 1.42 22.97
CA LYS A 3 -12.72 2.62 23.50
C LYS A 3 -13.74 3.73 23.69
N GLU A 4 -13.68 4.45 24.80
CA GLU A 4 -14.65 5.50 25.15
C GLU A 4 -14.58 6.71 24.21
N ASN A 5 -13.40 7.01 23.68
CA ASN A 5 -13.15 8.11 22.74
C ASN A 5 -13.33 7.71 21.28
N VAL A 6 -13.98 6.57 21.00
CA VAL A 6 -14.23 6.09 19.64
C VAL A 6 -15.72 5.88 19.43
N SER A 7 -16.28 6.63 18.48
CA SER A 7 -17.63 6.43 17.96
C SER A 7 -17.56 5.88 16.53
N VAL A 8 -18.60 5.15 16.14
CA VAL A 8 -18.73 4.59 14.79
C VAL A 8 -20.02 5.11 14.18
N LEU A 9 -19.91 5.75 13.02
CA LEU A 9 -21.05 6.19 12.21
C LEU A 9 -21.25 5.20 11.07
N TRP A 10 -22.14 4.23 11.27
CA TRP A 10 -22.51 3.26 10.24
C TRP A 10 -23.30 3.92 9.12
N ASP A 11 -23.35 3.24 7.96
CA ASP A 11 -24.11 3.66 6.78
C ASP A 11 -23.81 5.09 6.33
N THR A 12 -22.63 5.63 6.64
CA THR A 12 -22.28 7.03 6.45
C THR A 12 -21.03 7.14 5.59
N VAL A 13 -21.06 8.04 4.61
CA VAL A 13 -19.92 8.35 3.75
C VAL A 13 -19.52 9.81 3.92
N VAL A 14 -18.25 10.10 3.62
CA VAL A 14 -17.77 11.49 3.49
C VAL A 14 -18.16 11.99 2.11
N ASP A 15 -19.00 13.02 2.06
CA ASP A 15 -19.45 13.66 0.83
C ASP A 15 -18.51 14.82 0.43
N GLU A 16 -18.00 15.56 1.43
CA GLU A 16 -17.09 16.68 1.24
C GLU A 16 -16.14 16.81 2.45
N ILE A 17 -14.85 17.11 2.18
CA ILE A 17 -13.89 17.54 3.20
C ILE A 17 -13.89 19.07 3.21
N ILE A 18 -14.29 19.66 4.34
CA ILE A 18 -14.42 21.10 4.49
C ILE A 18 -13.17 21.65 5.19
N GLY A 19 -12.59 22.70 4.64
CA GLY A 19 -11.38 23.31 5.18
C GLY A 19 -11.26 24.79 4.88
N GLU A 20 -10.33 25.43 5.57
CA GLU A 20 -9.93 26.79 5.25
C GLU A 20 -9.02 26.80 4.02
N HIS A 21 -9.16 27.81 3.18
CA HIS A 21 -8.22 28.06 2.10
C HIS A 21 -6.82 28.37 2.63
N ALA A 22 -5.81 28.10 1.80
CA ALA A 22 -4.44 28.44 2.09
C ALA A 22 -4.32 29.94 2.44
N LYS A 23 -3.66 30.23 3.57
CA LYS A 23 -3.32 31.59 4.00
C LYS A 23 -1.82 31.63 4.20
N HIS A 24 -1.08 32.20 3.25
CA HIS A 24 0.39 32.24 3.30
C HIS A 24 0.88 32.68 4.69
N PRO A 25 1.79 31.94 5.34
CA PRO A 25 2.60 30.82 4.82
C PRO A 25 1.96 29.43 4.95
N MET A 26 0.73 29.34 5.48
CA MET A 26 0.07 28.08 5.82
C MET A 26 -0.67 27.46 4.62
N PRO A 27 -0.59 26.14 4.43
CA PRO A 27 -1.42 25.41 3.47
C PRO A 27 -2.89 25.38 3.91
N PRO A 28 -3.82 24.89 3.06
CA PRO A 28 -5.19 24.63 3.47
C PRO A 28 -5.26 23.69 4.68
N SER A 29 -6.24 23.89 5.55
CA SER A 29 -6.44 23.07 6.76
C SER A 29 -7.87 22.58 6.84
N VAL A 30 -8.07 21.30 7.21
CA VAL A 30 -9.40 20.75 7.45
C VAL A 30 -9.97 21.29 8.76
N HIS A 31 -11.28 21.56 8.77
CA HIS A 31 -12.02 21.91 10.00
C HIS A 31 -13.38 21.21 10.09
N GLY A 32 -13.75 20.40 9.11
CA GLY A 32 -14.98 19.63 9.15
C GLY A 32 -15.20 18.73 7.94
N LEU A 33 -16.33 18.02 7.96
CA LEU A 33 -16.79 17.11 6.93
C LEU A 33 -18.28 17.33 6.69
N LYS A 34 -18.73 17.17 5.44
CA LYS A 34 -20.13 16.82 5.16
C LYS A 34 -20.25 15.32 5.11
N LEU A 35 -21.08 14.77 5.98
CA LEU A 35 -21.36 13.35 6.06
C LEU A 35 -22.74 13.07 5.48
N ARG A 36 -22.85 12.05 4.63
CA ARG A 36 -24.12 11.60 4.06
C ARG A 36 -24.47 10.21 4.56
N ASN A 37 -25.65 10.06 5.13
CA ASN A 37 -26.20 8.75 5.48
C ASN A 37 -26.78 8.08 4.22
N LEU A 38 -26.31 6.89 3.89
CA LEU A 38 -26.69 6.13 2.70
C LEU A 38 -28.11 5.54 2.78
N LYS A 39 -28.67 5.36 3.98
CA LYS A 39 -30.03 4.82 4.16
C LYS A 39 -31.10 5.91 4.09
N THR A 40 -30.82 7.09 4.64
CA THR A 40 -31.81 8.19 4.71
C THR A 40 -31.56 9.29 3.70
N GLY A 41 -30.35 9.39 3.14
CA GLY A 41 -29.93 10.49 2.28
C GLY A 41 -29.62 11.80 3.03
N ALA A 42 -29.76 11.84 4.36
CA ALA A 42 -29.52 13.04 5.14
C ALA A 42 -28.03 13.44 5.11
N ILE A 43 -27.78 14.75 4.98
CA ILE A 43 -26.44 15.35 5.02
C ILE A 43 -26.29 16.12 6.33
N THR A 44 -25.17 15.93 7.02
CA THR A 44 -24.86 16.57 8.30
C THR A 44 -23.43 17.11 8.31
N ASP A 45 -23.23 18.27 8.92
CA ASP A 45 -21.90 18.80 9.19
C ASP A 45 -21.27 18.12 10.41
N PHE A 46 -20.00 17.76 10.30
CA PHE A 46 -19.22 17.13 11.36
C PHE A 46 -17.91 17.87 11.56
N LYS A 47 -17.70 18.45 12.74
CA LYS A 47 -16.47 19.21 13.05
C LYS A 47 -15.31 18.27 13.36
N THR A 48 -14.18 18.44 12.69
CA THR A 48 -12.94 17.68 12.92
C THR A 48 -11.73 18.45 12.41
N ASP A 49 -10.60 18.29 13.08
CA ASP A 49 -9.31 18.90 12.68
C ASP A 49 -8.43 17.92 11.88
N GLY A 50 -8.89 16.69 11.66
CA GLY A 50 -8.14 15.67 10.93
C GLY A 50 -9.02 14.61 10.27
N VAL A 51 -8.53 14.08 9.14
CA VAL A 51 -9.18 13.00 8.38
C VAL A 51 -8.10 11.99 7.97
N PHE A 52 -8.29 10.74 8.36
CA PHE A 52 -7.41 9.63 7.99
C PHE A 52 -8.18 8.67 7.09
N VAL A 53 -7.78 8.58 5.81
CA VAL A 53 -8.42 7.69 4.83
C VAL A 53 -7.82 6.30 4.95
N ALA A 54 -8.61 5.34 5.43
CA ALA A 54 -8.16 3.98 5.75
C ALA A 54 -8.97 2.91 4.99
N ILE A 55 -9.05 3.04 3.66
CA ILE A 55 -9.84 2.14 2.78
C ILE A 55 -9.02 0.99 2.16
N GLY A 56 -7.76 0.83 2.59
CA GLY A 56 -6.81 -0.13 2.01
C GLY A 56 -5.88 0.51 0.98
N HIS A 57 -5.16 -0.33 0.25
CA HIS A 57 -4.17 0.06 -0.77
C HIS A 57 -4.42 -0.75 -2.04
N ALA A 58 -4.04 -0.19 -3.19
CA ALA A 58 -4.07 -0.86 -4.48
C ALA A 58 -2.63 -1.11 -4.95
N PRO A 59 -2.07 -2.33 -4.77
CA PRO A 59 -0.72 -2.63 -5.24
C PRO A 59 -0.68 -2.60 -6.77
N ALA A 60 0.37 -2.00 -7.35
CA ALA A 60 0.50 -1.82 -8.80
C ALA A 60 0.92 -3.13 -9.51
N VAL A 61 0.01 -4.12 -9.54
CA VAL A 61 0.29 -5.49 -10.01
C VAL A 61 -0.31 -5.83 -11.36
N GLU A 62 -0.99 -4.88 -12.01
CA GLU A 62 -1.76 -5.09 -13.25
C GLU A 62 -0.91 -5.73 -14.36
N LEU A 63 0.37 -5.34 -14.46
CA LEU A 63 1.32 -5.89 -15.44
C LEU A 63 1.60 -7.39 -15.26
N PHE A 64 1.48 -7.88 -14.02
CA PHE A 64 1.89 -9.22 -13.57
C PHE A 64 0.70 -10.16 -13.35
N ALA A 65 -0.53 -9.68 -13.55
CA ALA A 65 -1.74 -10.48 -13.39
C ALA A 65 -1.68 -11.76 -14.24
N GLY A 66 -1.83 -12.91 -13.58
CA GLY A 66 -1.76 -14.23 -14.20
C GLY A 66 -0.36 -14.70 -14.61
N LYS A 67 0.69 -13.90 -14.36
CA LYS A 67 2.09 -14.23 -14.70
C LYS A 67 2.94 -14.51 -13.47
N LEU A 68 2.72 -13.75 -12.40
CA LEU A 68 3.35 -13.96 -11.10
C LEU A 68 2.29 -14.30 -10.07
N ARG A 69 2.65 -15.15 -9.11
CA ARG A 69 1.77 -15.51 -7.99
C ARG A 69 1.44 -14.28 -7.17
N GLN A 70 0.15 -14.11 -6.88
CA GLN A 70 -0.36 -13.08 -5.99
C GLN A 70 -0.90 -13.68 -4.70
N LYS A 71 -0.82 -12.92 -3.62
CA LYS A 71 -1.54 -13.15 -2.38
C LYS A 71 -3.05 -12.90 -2.61
N PRO A 72 -3.95 -13.43 -1.75
CA PRO A 72 -5.40 -13.21 -1.90
C PRO A 72 -5.84 -11.75 -1.92
N ASN A 73 -5.04 -10.82 -1.36
CA ASN A 73 -5.29 -9.39 -1.33
C ASN A 73 -4.66 -8.62 -2.51
N GLY A 74 -4.15 -9.31 -3.53
CA GLY A 74 -3.62 -8.73 -4.76
C GLY A 74 -2.14 -8.33 -4.72
N TYR A 75 -1.46 -8.42 -3.58
CA TYR A 75 -0.02 -8.17 -3.50
C TYR A 75 0.77 -9.31 -4.16
N LEU A 76 1.98 -9.02 -4.66
CA LEU A 76 2.86 -10.08 -5.15
C LEU A 76 3.28 -10.99 -3.99
N TRP A 77 3.29 -12.30 -4.26
CA TRP A 77 3.84 -13.27 -3.33
C TRP A 77 5.37 -13.31 -3.49
N THR A 78 6.08 -13.39 -2.37
CA THR A 78 7.50 -13.72 -2.33
C THR A 78 7.76 -14.85 -1.34
N GLU A 79 8.88 -15.54 -1.52
CA GLU A 79 9.36 -16.53 -0.57
C GLU A 79 9.62 -15.87 0.81
N PRO A 80 9.21 -16.50 1.93
CA PRO A 80 9.43 -15.93 3.26
C PRO A 80 10.92 -15.64 3.54
N GLY A 81 11.24 -14.39 3.86
CA GLY A 81 12.62 -13.95 4.11
C GLY A 81 13.43 -13.64 2.85
N SER A 82 12.80 -13.60 1.67
CA SER A 82 13.43 -13.33 0.38
C SER A 82 12.53 -12.40 -0.48
N THR A 83 13.07 -11.92 -1.59
CA THR A 83 12.34 -11.15 -2.61
C THR A 83 11.98 -11.98 -3.84
N ARG A 84 12.39 -13.26 -3.86
CA ARG A 84 12.10 -14.20 -4.94
C ARG A 84 10.61 -14.42 -5.10
N THR A 85 10.14 -14.30 -6.34
CA THR A 85 8.77 -14.69 -6.72
C THR A 85 8.71 -16.18 -7.03
N ASP A 86 7.57 -16.66 -7.53
CA ASP A 86 7.41 -18.02 -8.03
C ASP A 86 8.12 -18.28 -9.37
N VAL A 87 8.58 -17.22 -10.05
CA VAL A 87 9.33 -17.30 -11.31
C VAL A 87 10.81 -16.99 -11.05
N PRO A 88 11.74 -17.95 -11.32
CA PRO A 88 13.18 -17.70 -11.19
C PRO A 88 13.64 -16.51 -12.03
N GLY A 89 14.51 -15.68 -11.45
CA GLY A 89 14.99 -14.44 -12.07
C GLY A 89 14.03 -13.24 -11.97
N VAL A 90 12.84 -13.42 -11.39
CA VAL A 90 11.90 -12.33 -11.10
C VAL A 90 11.80 -12.12 -9.60
N PHE A 91 12.03 -10.88 -9.18
CA PHE A 91 12.06 -10.45 -7.78
C PHE A 91 11.07 -9.32 -7.54
N ALA A 92 10.49 -9.24 -6.35
CA ALA A 92 9.55 -8.20 -5.95
C ALA A 92 9.96 -7.59 -4.60
N ALA A 93 10.04 -6.25 -4.54
CA ALA A 93 10.50 -5.51 -3.38
C ALA A 93 9.62 -4.29 -3.08
N GLY A 94 9.51 -3.94 -1.80
CA GLY A 94 8.69 -2.84 -1.31
C GLY A 94 7.20 -3.16 -1.22
N ASP A 95 6.38 -2.11 -1.18
CA ASP A 95 4.94 -2.19 -0.95
C ASP A 95 4.18 -3.02 -1.99
N VAL A 96 4.77 -3.37 -3.14
CA VAL A 96 4.12 -4.31 -4.09
C VAL A 96 4.03 -5.74 -3.53
N ALA A 97 4.91 -6.09 -2.58
CA ALA A 97 4.98 -7.39 -1.92
C ALA A 97 4.74 -7.30 -0.40
N ASP A 98 4.93 -6.13 0.22
CA ASP A 98 4.72 -5.88 1.65
C ASP A 98 3.33 -5.30 1.95
N ASP A 99 2.45 -6.16 2.47
CA ASP A 99 1.11 -5.81 2.94
C ASP A 99 1.02 -5.54 4.45
N VAL A 100 2.16 -5.59 5.16
CA VAL A 100 2.23 -5.51 6.62
C VAL A 100 2.84 -4.19 7.10
N TYR A 101 4.04 -3.83 6.66
CA TYR A 101 4.77 -2.69 7.24
C TYR A 101 4.54 -1.38 6.47
N ARG A 102 4.66 -1.42 5.13
CA ARG A 102 4.42 -0.26 4.25
C ARG A 102 5.20 0.99 4.68
N GLN A 103 6.49 0.82 4.99
CA GLN A 103 7.37 1.91 5.42
C GLN A 103 8.48 2.11 4.39
N ALA A 104 8.89 3.36 4.19
CA ALA A 104 9.99 3.68 3.28
C ALA A 104 11.28 2.90 3.60
N VAL A 105 11.59 2.72 4.90
CA VAL A 105 12.78 1.99 5.34
C VAL A 105 12.69 0.48 5.09
N THR A 106 11.51 -0.13 5.27
CA THR A 106 11.33 -1.56 4.97
C THR A 106 11.39 -1.79 3.46
N ALA A 107 10.78 -0.91 2.67
CA ALA A 107 10.87 -0.95 1.22
C ALA A 107 12.31 -0.79 0.71
N ALA A 108 13.10 0.13 1.28
CA ALA A 108 14.51 0.28 0.94
C ALA A 108 15.32 -0.98 1.27
N GLY A 109 15.07 -1.60 2.42
CA GLY A 109 15.70 -2.87 2.81
C GLY A 109 15.38 -4.01 1.83
N LEU A 110 14.10 -4.15 1.46
CA LEU A 110 13.68 -5.12 0.44
C LEU A 110 14.32 -4.84 -0.93
N GLY A 111 14.47 -3.58 -1.31
CA GLY A 111 15.17 -3.20 -2.54
C GLY A 111 16.62 -3.67 -2.56
N CYS A 112 17.33 -3.52 -1.43
CA CYS A 112 18.69 -4.04 -1.27
C CYS A 112 18.73 -5.57 -1.39
N MET A 113 17.80 -6.28 -0.75
CA MET A 113 17.70 -7.74 -0.85
C MET A 113 17.48 -8.19 -2.30
N ALA A 114 16.54 -7.56 -3.03
CA ALA A 114 16.28 -7.90 -4.42
C ALA A 114 17.48 -7.67 -5.33
N ALA A 115 18.23 -6.59 -5.12
CA ALA A 115 19.44 -6.32 -5.90
C ALA A 115 20.50 -7.41 -5.70
N LEU A 116 20.74 -7.83 -4.45
CA LEU A 116 21.72 -8.87 -4.13
C LEU A 116 21.27 -10.26 -4.62
N GLU A 117 19.99 -10.58 -4.52
CA GLU A 117 19.46 -11.86 -5.01
C GLU A 117 19.45 -11.93 -6.55
N ALA A 118 19.19 -10.82 -7.22
CA ALA A 118 19.28 -10.72 -8.67
C ALA A 118 20.75 -10.83 -9.16
N GLU A 119 21.68 -10.16 -8.49
CA GLU A 119 23.11 -10.24 -8.79
C GLU A 119 23.60 -11.70 -8.67
N LYS A 120 23.29 -12.35 -7.55
CA LYS A 120 23.64 -13.76 -7.35
C LYS A 120 23.03 -14.68 -8.41
N TYR A 121 21.77 -14.47 -8.77
CA TYR A 121 21.10 -15.25 -9.81
C TYR A 121 21.80 -15.11 -11.17
N LEU A 122 22.20 -13.89 -11.54
CA LEU A 122 22.93 -13.64 -12.79
C LEU A 122 24.31 -14.31 -12.78
N ALA A 123 25.05 -14.22 -11.67
CA ALA A 123 26.36 -14.87 -11.53
C ALA A 123 26.26 -16.40 -11.67
N GLU A 124 25.25 -17.01 -11.06
CA GLU A 124 24.98 -18.45 -11.20
C GLU A 124 24.66 -18.83 -12.66
N MET A 125 23.90 -18.00 -13.39
CA MET A 125 23.62 -18.23 -14.81
C MET A 125 24.88 -18.16 -15.69
N GLU A 126 25.79 -17.24 -15.41
CA GLU A 126 27.06 -17.12 -16.15
C GLU A 126 27.95 -18.36 -15.93
N MET A 127 28.09 -18.81 -14.68
CA MET A 127 28.85 -20.02 -14.37
C MET A 127 28.27 -21.26 -15.04
N HIS A 128 26.94 -21.40 -15.07
CA HIS A 128 26.28 -22.51 -15.75
C HIS A 128 26.47 -22.47 -17.27
N ARG A 129 26.56 -21.28 -17.88
CA ARG A 129 26.85 -21.13 -19.31
C ARG A 129 28.28 -21.58 -19.62
N GLU A 130 29.26 -21.11 -18.85
CA GLU A 130 30.67 -21.48 -19.04
C GLU A 130 30.94 -22.97 -18.84
N ALA A 131 30.23 -23.62 -17.91
CA ALA A 131 30.38 -25.06 -17.68
C ALA A 131 29.71 -25.95 -18.74
N ALA A 132 28.82 -25.37 -19.57
CA ALA A 132 28.10 -26.07 -20.63
C ALA A 132 28.74 -25.90 -22.03
N GLU A 133 29.66 -24.94 -22.18
CA GLU A 133 30.53 -24.76 -23.36
C GLU A 133 31.75 -25.69 -23.30
#